data_AF-A0A7Y5D9J5-F1
#
_entry.id   AF-A0A7Y5D9J5-F1
#
_cell.length_a   1.000
_cell.length_b   1.000
_cell.length_c   1.000
_cell.angle_alpha   90.00
_cell.angle_beta   90.00
_cell.angle_gamma   90.00
#
_symmetry.space_group_name_H-M   'P 1'
#
loop_
_entity.id
_entity.type
_entity.pdbx_description
1 polymer ?
#
loop_
_entity_poly.entity_id
_entity_poly.type
_entity_poly.pdbx_seq_one_letter_code
_entity_poly.pdbx_strand_id
1 'polypeptide(L)'
;MAEKQQVSFDDNSMLVIENTGVYHRLVWEYCSTEGLPLYIGNATHIKWSFGIARGKNDKIDSQRLCSYALKNADELKTTPVLNPVFLKLKDMMTARSRLLAQKNSMKVYLGELKLTNSKETQLIMEQVHKAALRE
;
A
#
# COMPACT_ATOMS: atom_id res chain seq x y z
N MET A 1 31.80 6.84 10.14
CA MET A 1 30.92 6.33 11.20
C MET A 1 29.75 7.28 11.29
N ALA A 2 28.51 6.82 11.12
CA ALA A 2 27.35 7.70 11.29
C ALA A 2 27.26 8.08 12.77
N GLU A 3 27.29 9.37 13.10
CA GLU A 3 26.98 9.84 14.45
C GLU A 3 25.65 9.25 14.89
N LYS A 4 25.62 8.63 16.08
CA LYS A 4 24.36 8.26 16.73
C LYS A 4 23.62 9.55 17.05
N GLN A 5 22.72 9.96 16.17
CA GLN A 5 21.76 11.00 16.46
C GLN A 5 20.80 10.43 17.51
N GLN A 6 20.91 10.90 18.75
CA GLN A 6 19.94 10.61 19.79
C GLN A 6 18.74 11.53 19.55
N VAL A 7 17.58 10.94 19.33
CA VAL A 7 16.30 11.66 19.20
C VAL A 7 15.51 11.34 20.45
N SER A 8 14.99 12.36 21.14
CA SER A 8 14.05 12.14 22.22
C SER A 8 12.75 11.55 21.65
N PHE A 9 12.09 10.66 22.39
CA PHE A 9 10.76 10.18 22.06
C PHE A 9 9.79 10.80 23.06
N ASP A 10 9.54 12.09 22.88
CA ASP A 10 8.67 12.92 23.72
C ASP A 10 7.55 13.55 22.88
N ASP A 11 6.73 14.39 23.50
CA ASP A 11 5.59 15.05 22.86
C ASP A 11 5.99 16.00 21.70
N ASN A 12 7.28 16.32 21.56
CA ASN A 12 7.81 17.14 20.46
C ASN A 12 8.34 16.28 19.30
N SER A 13 8.11 14.97 19.35
CA SER A 13 8.69 14.00 18.42
C SER A 13 7.60 13.20 17.71
N MET A 14 7.73 13.07 16.39
CA MET A 14 6.78 12.33 15.57
C MET A 14 7.50 11.51 14.49
N LEU A 15 7.03 10.29 14.30
CA LEU A 15 7.45 9.44 13.20
C LEU A 15 6.67 9.78 11.93
N VAL A 16 7.36 9.85 10.79
CA VAL A 16 6.75 10.11 9.49
C VAL A 16 7.13 9.00 8.53
N ILE A 17 6.14 8.31 7.97
CA ILE A 17 6.35 7.26 6.98
C ILE A 17 5.42 7.43 5.77
N GLU A 18 5.83 6.87 4.63
CA GLU A 18 4.98 6.75 3.45
C GLU A 18 4.03 5.54 3.60
N ASN A 19 2.80 5.67 3.10
CA ASN A 19 1.90 4.54 2.90
C ASN A 19 2.47 3.61 1.82
N THR A 20 3.13 2.55 2.25
CA THR A 20 3.68 1.47 1.41
C THR A 20 2.77 0.23 1.33
N GLY A 21 1.47 0.37 1.62
CA GLY A 21 0.52 -0.74 1.61
C GLY A 21 0.67 -1.69 2.80
N VAL A 22 1.00 -2.96 2.55
CA VAL A 22 1.12 -3.96 3.65
C VAL A 22 2.39 -3.78 4.47
N TYR A 23 3.44 -3.20 3.90
CA TYR A 23 4.77 -3.15 4.51
C TYR A 23 4.86 -2.19 5.71
N HIS A 24 4.09 -1.10 5.70
CA HIS A 24 4.11 -0.15 6.82
C HIS A 24 3.32 -0.62 8.06
N ARG A 25 2.59 -1.74 7.97
CA ARG A 25 1.64 -2.15 9.02
C ARG A 25 2.32 -2.50 10.33
N LEU A 26 3.48 -3.16 10.29
CA LEU A 26 4.22 -3.52 11.51
C LEU A 26 4.72 -2.29 12.27
N VAL A 27 5.17 -1.26 11.53
CA VAL A 27 5.55 0.03 12.14
C VAL A 27 4.33 0.72 12.73
N TRP A 28 3.20 0.69 12.03
CA TRP A 28 1.96 1.27 12.53
C TRP A 28 1.46 0.57 13.80
N GLU A 29 1.50 -0.76 13.84
CA GLU A 29 1.16 -1.56 15.02
C GLU A 29 2.07 -1.24 16.20
N TYR A 30 3.39 -1.26 15.98
CA TYR A 30 4.37 -0.92 17.01
C TYR A 30 4.12 0.49 17.59
N CYS A 31 4.02 1.52 16.74
CA CYS A 31 3.74 2.88 17.21
C CYS A 31 2.39 2.99 17.93
N SER A 32 1.39 2.23 17.50
CA SER A 32 0.07 2.18 18.13
C SER A 32 0.13 1.61 19.55
N THR A 33 0.90 0.54 19.76
CA THR A 33 1.07 -0.12 21.06
C THR A 33 1.90 0.73 22.03
N GLU A 34 2.97 1.35 21.53
CA GLU A 34 3.89 2.17 22.34
C GLU A 34 3.39 3.61 22.54
N GLY A 35 2.25 3.99 21.96
CA GLY A 35 1.70 5.34 22.06
C GLY A 35 2.53 6.41 21.33
N LEU A 36 3.30 6.01 20.30
CA LEU A 36 4.19 6.90 19.56
C LEU A 36 3.41 7.66 18.46
N PRO A 37 3.52 9.00 18.38
CA PRO A 37 2.93 9.77 17.29
C PRO A 37 3.48 9.33 15.93
N LEU A 38 2.60 8.89 15.04
CA LEU A 38 2.93 8.43 13.71
C LEU A 38 2.04 9.10 12.65
N TYR A 39 2.65 9.74 11.66
CA TYR A 39 1.98 10.16 10.44
C TYR A 39 2.29 9.20 9.28
N ILE A 40 1.25 8.64 8.68
CA ILE A 40 1.33 7.78 7.49
C ILE A 40 0.83 8.57 6.28
N GLY A 41 1.75 9.19 5.55
CA GLY A 41 1.41 10.07 4.44
C GLY A 41 1.17 9.34 3.11
N ASN A 42 0.39 9.97 2.23
CA ASN A 42 0.18 9.47 0.88
C ASN A 42 1.47 9.58 0.05
N ALA A 43 1.92 8.44 -0.49
CA ALA A 43 3.08 8.30 -1.37
C ALA A 43 3.19 9.35 -2.47
N THR A 44 2.12 9.52 -3.23
CA THR A 44 2.06 10.41 -4.39
C THR A 44 2.13 11.87 -3.93
N HIS A 45 1.38 12.21 -2.88
CA HIS A 45 1.36 13.56 -2.33
C HIS A 45 2.73 14.00 -1.81
N ILE A 46 3.38 13.13 -1.02
CA ILE A 46 4.74 13.39 -0.51
C ILE A 46 5.70 13.57 -1.69
N LYS A 47 5.65 12.68 -2.69
CA LYS A 47 6.55 12.77 -3.85
C LYS A 47 6.34 14.03 -4.68
N TRP A 48 5.11 14.49 -4.86
CA TRP A 48 4.83 15.74 -5.58
C TRP A 48 5.32 16.98 -4.83
N SER A 49 5.36 16.92 -3.50
CA SER A 49 5.91 18.01 -2.69
C SER A 49 7.41 18.27 -2.93
N PHE A 50 8.14 17.28 -3.47
CA PHE A 50 9.59 17.38 -3.72
C PHE A 50 9.95 18.14 -5.00
N GLY A 51 8.98 18.48 -5.86
CA GLY A 51 9.23 19.10 -7.17
C GLY A 51 9.91 18.14 -8.16
N ILE A 52 10.78 18.66 -9.03
CA ILE A 52 11.50 17.84 -10.03
C ILE A 52 12.63 17.07 -9.32
N ALA A 53 12.37 15.80 -8.99
CA ALA A 53 13.38 14.90 -8.44
C ALA A 53 14.15 14.19 -9.59
N ARG A 54 15.46 14.40 -9.68
CA ARG A 54 16.37 13.56 -10.47
C ARG A 54 17.13 12.60 -9.54
N GLY A 55 17.31 11.36 -10.00
CA GLY A 55 17.98 10.30 -9.23
C GLY A 55 17.11 9.71 -8.12
N LYS A 56 17.05 8.37 -8.08
CA LYS A 56 16.40 7.59 -7.02
C LYS A 56 17.48 6.87 -6.22
N ASN A 57 17.57 7.18 -4.94
CA ASN A 57 18.44 6.49 -3.98
C ASN A 57 17.77 6.59 -2.61
N ASP A 58 17.69 5.48 -1.87
CA ASP A 58 17.04 5.39 -0.56
C ASP A 58 17.56 6.45 0.43
N LYS A 59 18.85 6.79 0.35
CA LYS A 59 19.43 7.86 1.18
C LYS A 59 18.84 9.23 0.87
N ILE A 60 18.69 9.55 -0.42
CA ILE A 60 18.14 10.83 -0.88
C ILE A 60 16.65 10.89 -0.56
N ASP A 61 15.92 9.79 -0.77
CA ASP A 61 14.48 9.72 -0.49
C ASP A 61 14.20 9.88 1.02
N SER A 62 15.05 9.32 1.88
CA SER A 62 14.98 9.54 3.34
C SER A 62 15.21 11.00 3.72
N GLN A 63 16.19 11.67 3.10
CA GLN A 63 16.45 13.10 3.32
C GLN A 63 15.27 13.96 2.86
N ARG A 64 14.70 13.68 1.69
CA ARG A 64 13.54 14.38 1.15
C ARG A 64 12.32 14.23 2.06
N LEU A 65 12.05 13.02 2.55
CA LEU A 65 10.96 12.77 3.49
C LEU A 65 11.15 13.54 4.80
N CYS A 66 12.38 13.58 5.33
CA CYS A 66 12.72 14.38 6.50
C CYS A 66 12.49 15.88 6.27
N SER A 67 12.92 16.43 5.13
CA SER A 67 12.66 17.84 4.78
C SER A 67 11.15 18.13 4.63
N TYR A 68 10.38 17.21 4.05
CA TYR A 68 8.93 17.33 4.00
C TYR A 68 8.31 17.32 5.40
N ALA A 69 8.72 16.40 6.27
CA ALA A 69 8.23 16.33 7.64
C ALA A 69 8.46 17.63 8.39
N LEU A 70 9.69 18.16 8.31
CA LEU A 70 10.06 19.42 8.98
C LEU A 70 9.28 20.62 8.42
N LYS A 71 9.14 20.72 7.10
CA LYS A 71 8.43 21.83 6.45
C LYS A 71 6.94 21.88 6.81
N ASN A 72 6.32 20.72 7.01
CA ASN A 72 4.88 20.62 7.24
C ASN A 72 4.56 20.26 8.70
N ALA A 73 5.52 20.37 9.62
CA ALA A 73 5.40 19.85 10.99
C ALA A 73 4.12 20.35 11.70
N ASP A 74 3.76 21.62 11.49
CA ASP A 74 2.58 22.24 12.09
C ASP A 74 1.24 21.72 11.52
N GLU A 75 1.25 21.14 10.33
CA GLU A 75 0.06 20.65 9.62
C GLU A 75 -0.12 19.13 9.71
N LEU A 76 0.96 18.40 10.03
CA LEU A 76 0.94 16.95 10.10
C LEU A 76 0.11 16.48 11.31
N LYS A 77 -0.89 15.64 11.03
CA LYS A 77 -1.78 15.08 12.05
C LYS A 77 -1.47 13.61 12.28
N THR A 78 -1.39 13.22 13.54
CA THR A 78 -1.18 11.82 13.93
C THR A 78 -2.25 10.93 13.31
N THR A 79 -1.79 9.81 12.74
CA THR A 79 -2.65 8.75 12.23
C THR A 79 -3.35 8.07 13.39
N PRO A 80 -4.66 7.79 13.30
CA PRO A 80 -5.34 7.03 14.33
C PRO A 80 -4.63 5.71 14.62
N VAL A 81 -4.68 5.30 15.88
CA VAL A 81 -4.18 3.99 16.35
C VAL A 81 -4.75 2.88 15.47
N LEU A 82 -3.91 1.89 15.16
CA LEU A 82 -4.31 0.75 14.34
C LEU A 82 -5.50 0.05 14.99
N ASN A 83 -6.60 -0.04 14.24
CA ASN A 83 -7.76 -0.82 14.64
C ASN A 83 -7.77 -2.15 13.87
N PRO A 84 -7.63 -3.31 14.55
CA PRO A 84 -7.55 -4.60 13.88
C PRO A 84 -8.82 -4.97 13.10
N VAL A 85 -9.99 -4.48 13.54
CA VAL A 85 -11.27 -4.69 12.84
C VAL A 85 -11.29 -3.93 11.52
N PHE A 86 -10.83 -2.67 11.51
CA PHE A 86 -10.74 -1.89 10.27
C PHE A 86 -9.69 -2.43 9.31
N LEU A 87 -8.56 -2.92 9.84
CA LEU A 87 -7.54 -3.57 9.02
C LEU A 87 -8.09 -4.83 8.34
N LYS A 88 -8.79 -5.68 9.11
CA LYS A 88 -9.47 -6.87 8.59
C LYS A 88 -10.51 -6.51 7.53
N LEU A 89 -11.34 -5.49 7.78
CA LEU A 89 -12.34 -5.03 6.81
C LEU A 89 -11.68 -4.56 5.50
N LYS A 90 -10.62 -3.74 5.60
CA LYS A 90 -9.84 -3.28 4.44
C LYS A 90 -9.28 -4.45 3.64
N ASP A 91 -8.78 -5.48 4.30
CA ASP A 91 -8.24 -6.67 3.64
C ASP A 91 -9.33 -7.47 2.92
N MET A 92 -10.49 -7.68 3.55
CA MET A 92 -11.63 -8.34 2.92
C MET A 92 -12.16 -7.58 1.70
N MET A 93 -12.27 -6.25 1.79
CA MET A 93 -12.68 -5.40 0.67
C MET A 93 -11.67 -5.46 -0.48
N THR A 94 -10.37 -5.41 -0.15
CA THR A 94 -9.29 -5.52 -1.14
C THR A 94 -9.30 -6.89 -1.82
N ALA A 95 -9.48 -7.96 -1.05
CA ALA A 95 -9.59 -9.32 -1.57
C ALA A 95 -10.78 -9.45 -2.51
N ARG A 96 -11.96 -8.96 -2.12
CA ARG A 96 -13.16 -8.94 -2.98
C ARG A 96 -12.89 -8.23 -4.31
N SER A 97 -12.33 -7.02 -4.27
CA SER A 97 -12.05 -6.25 -5.49
C SER A 97 -11.06 -6.98 -6.41
N ARG A 98 -10.02 -7.61 -5.85
CA ARG A 98 -9.05 -8.42 -6.61
C ARG A 98 -9.69 -9.65 -7.25
N LEU A 99 -10.50 -10.39 -6.48
CA LEU A 99 -11.21 -11.58 -6.97
C LEU A 99 -12.19 -11.22 -8.11
N LEU A 100 -12.90 -10.10 -7.99
CA LEU A 100 -13.77 -9.61 -9.06
C LEU A 100 -13.00 -9.24 -10.33
N ALA A 101 -11.86 -8.56 -10.18
CA ALA A 101 -11.01 -8.21 -11.32
C ALA A 101 -10.47 -9.47 -12.02
N GLN A 102 -10.00 -10.46 -11.25
CA GLN A 102 -9.55 -11.76 -11.78
C GLN A 102 -10.67 -12.51 -12.49
N LYS A 103 -11.86 -12.61 -11.87
CA LYS A 103 -13.05 -13.24 -12.47
C LYS A 103 -13.39 -12.59 -13.82
N ASN A 104 -13.39 -11.26 -13.89
CA ASN A 104 -13.68 -10.54 -15.13
C ASN A 104 -12.60 -10.75 -16.19
N SER A 105 -11.32 -10.70 -15.80
CA SER A 105 -10.20 -10.98 -16.70
C SER A 105 -10.27 -12.39 -17.30
N MET A 106 -10.62 -13.40 -16.49
CA MET A 106 -10.80 -14.78 -16.94
C MET A 106 -11.97 -14.91 -17.92
N LYS A 107 -13.10 -14.21 -17.68
CA LYS A 107 -14.23 -14.19 -18.62
C LYS A 107 -13.84 -13.60 -19.98
N VAL A 108 -13.11 -12.49 -19.97
CA VAL A 108 -12.61 -11.85 -21.20
C VAL A 108 -11.71 -12.81 -21.96
N TYR A 109 -10.72 -13.39 -21.28
CA TYR A 109 -9.78 -14.36 -21.86
C TYR A 109 -10.49 -15.56 -22.52
N LEU A 110 -11.47 -16.19 -21.84
CA LEU A 110 -12.22 -17.30 -22.43
C LEU A 110 -13.07 -16.88 -23.62
N GLY A 111 -13.59 -15.65 -23.61
CA GLY A 111 -14.33 -15.07 -24.73
C GLY A 111 -13.45 -14.86 -25.96
N GLU A 112 -12.22 -14.37 -25.77
CA GLU A 112 -11.23 -14.19 -26.83
C GLU A 112 -10.80 -15.55 -27.42
N LEU A 113 -10.51 -16.54 -26.58
CA LEU A 113 -10.15 -17.89 -27.02
C LEU A 113 -11.23 -18.56 -27.87
N LYS A 114 -12.51 -18.28 -27.60
CA LYS A 114 -13.63 -18.85 -28.34
C LYS A 114 -13.62 -18.48 -29.82
N LEU A 115 -12.93 -17.39 -30.18
CA LEU A 115 -12.80 -16.93 -31.57
C LEU A 115 -11.80 -17.77 -32.38
N THR A 116 -10.85 -18.43 -31.72
CA THR A 116 -9.74 -19.15 -32.38
C THR A 116 -9.72 -20.65 -32.09
N ASN A 117 -10.29 -21.09 -30.98
CA ASN A 117 -10.30 -22.49 -30.58
C ASN A 117 -11.30 -23.35 -31.37
N SER A 118 -10.96 -24.62 -31.56
CA SER A 118 -11.95 -25.65 -31.91
C SER A 118 -12.97 -25.81 -30.77
N LYS A 119 -14.16 -26.32 -31.10
CA LYS A 119 -15.23 -26.54 -30.10
C LYS A 119 -14.77 -27.41 -28.94
N GLU A 120 -14.01 -28.47 -29.22
CA GLU A 120 -13.48 -29.41 -28.22
C GLU A 120 -12.50 -28.73 -27.27
N THR A 121 -11.53 -27.99 -27.82
CA THR A 121 -10.55 -27.25 -27.01
C THR A 121 -11.22 -26.18 -26.15
N GLN A 122 -12.21 -25.46 -26.70
CA GLN A 122 -12.94 -24.45 -25.95
C GLN A 122 -13.70 -25.05 -24.75
N LEU A 123 -14.35 -26.21 -24.93
CA LEU A 123 -15.04 -26.93 -23.86
C LEU A 123 -14.08 -27.30 -22.72
N ILE A 124 -12.87 -27.77 -23.05
CA ILE A 124 -11.84 -28.08 -22.05
C ILE A 124 -11.44 -26.81 -21.29
N MET A 125 -11.19 -25.71 -22.00
CA MET A 125 -10.78 -24.44 -21.39
C MET A 125 -11.85 -23.88 -20.45
N GLU A 126 -13.11 -23.86 -20.88
CA GLU A 126 -14.24 -23.44 -20.03
C GLU A 126 -14.40 -24.33 -18.80
N GLN A 127 -14.22 -25.65 -18.94
CA GLN A 127 -14.32 -26.60 -17.84
C GLN A 127 -13.20 -26.41 -16.79
N VAL A 128 -11.96 -26.18 -17.22
CA VAL A 128 -10.82 -25.92 -16.33
C VAL A 128 -11.04 -24.64 -15.51
N HIS A 129 -11.64 -23.62 -16.11
CA HIS A 129 -11.85 -22.32 -15.47
C HIS A 129 -13.16 -22.23 -14.67
N LYS A 130 -14.04 -23.24 -14.78
CA LYS A 130 -15.39 -23.25 -14.19
C LYS A 130 -15.40 -23.01 -12.69
N ALA A 131 -14.48 -23.63 -11.94
CA ALA A 131 -14.42 -23.50 -10.49
C ALA A 131 -14.13 -22.06 -10.04
N ALA A 132 -13.26 -21.36 -10.76
CA ALA A 132 -12.89 -19.98 -10.47
C ALA A 132 -13.96 -18.96 -10.90
N LEU A 133 -14.86 -19.35 -11.81
CA LEU A 133 -15.94 -18.49 -12.32
C LEU A 133 -17.29 -18.69 -11.61
N ARG A 134 -17.42 -19.74 -10.80
CA ARG A 134 -18.64 -20.09 -10.07
C ARG A 134 -19.04 -18.95 -9.11
N GLU A 135 -20.34 -18.75 -8.94
CA GLU A 135 -20.92 -17.81 -7.96
C GLU A 135 -21.00 -18.43 -6.57
#